data_AF-A0A7S1Q2G3-F1
#
_entry.id   AF-A0A7S1Q2G3-F1
#
_cell.length_a   1.000
_cell.length_b   1.000
_cell.length_c   1.000
_cell.angle_alpha   90.00
_cell.angle_beta   90.00
_cell.angle_gamma   90.00
#
_symmetry.space_group_name_H-M   'P 1'
#
loop_
_entity.id
_entity.type
_entity.pdbx_description
1 polymer ?
#
loop_
_entity_poly.entity_id
_entity_poly.type
_entity_poly.pdbx_seq_one_letter_code
_entity_poly.pdbx_strand_id
1 'polypeptide(L)'
;VVLLNVDGRTAGQMALQQLAAQDYPVGQIQEVVVVGAEELASGAPEPLKGLLRDFRQAEAETLGLEEELQACSGDLVAFWGDDHVSPPSRLRAQVAAALDGGAPTLLQPSWFFDPVGGDFVRVRSWPISELSEAMESDDAVLPEGFAELMVCADPLTLCGRREALAAASQGVKPASAPVDELKELMLRLLGDQKPRVIEDLSWAAVRSPPAATQYEPATPDRALVQLAQAAWPRGSDRAGRTALGAIAADITEQDMKPAEAVSRLLSEDVRKSPKQFDLQRIYKAVAGSYARGTPEDTAAGVSEMLTWHGLASGQGDAQAARNFPLFFAAFRALRSHISENADLYDMKSIADITEGVVKLAMSMWATDARVNEVLAMILAREIIGDDLREQKKLYSTADVIGTLSLREPLEAMAISAVDMPGESFSVDVLVRLAWAMGQGGIESGPLQMKVAKGIIRQVDKLTPPDIGRLFIVIHEQKWFKDDNTIRYLLGGVMNQIKVLKQNDPGLTKILASTQA
;
A
#
# COMPACT_ATOMS: atom_id res chain seq x y z
N VAL A 1 4.99 1.78 -39.03
CA VAL A 1 6.30 1.73 -38.34
C VAL A 1 6.06 1.71 -36.86
N VAL A 2 6.87 0.96 -36.10
CA VAL A 2 6.86 1.01 -34.63
C VAL A 2 8.21 1.53 -34.15
N LEU A 3 8.23 2.58 -33.33
CA LEU A 3 9.44 3.00 -32.60
C LEU A 3 9.39 2.45 -31.18
N LEU A 4 10.38 1.65 -30.81
CA LEU A 4 10.44 0.95 -29.53
C LEU A 4 11.40 1.61 -28.55
N ASN A 5 10.92 1.78 -27.30
CA ASN A 5 11.73 2.12 -26.12
C ASN A 5 12.70 3.28 -26.36
N VAL A 6 12.14 4.35 -26.93
CA VAL A 6 12.91 5.50 -27.39
C VAL A 6 13.50 6.27 -26.20
N ASP A 7 13.02 6.04 -24.98
CA ASP A 7 13.35 6.83 -23.79
C ASP A 7 14.35 6.20 -22.80
N GLY A 8 14.77 4.93 -22.97
CA GLY A 8 15.42 4.19 -21.88
C GLY A 8 16.63 3.28 -22.18
N ARG A 9 17.14 3.23 -23.42
CA ARG A 9 18.41 2.58 -23.90
C ARG A 9 18.78 1.15 -23.47
N THR A 10 17.96 0.44 -22.70
CA THR A 10 17.97 -1.02 -22.67
C THR A 10 16.64 -1.58 -22.17
N ALA A 11 15.74 -1.86 -23.10
CA ALA A 11 14.95 -3.09 -23.06
C ALA A 11 14.53 -3.44 -24.47
N GLY A 12 15.07 -4.53 -25.00
CA GLY A 12 14.85 -4.88 -26.40
C GLY A 12 14.08 -6.17 -26.61
N GLN A 13 13.98 -7.07 -25.63
CA GLN A 13 13.31 -8.35 -25.85
C GLN A 13 11.85 -8.35 -25.41
N MET A 14 11.54 -7.74 -24.27
CA MET A 14 10.16 -7.76 -23.73
C MET A 14 9.19 -6.96 -24.61
N ALA A 15 9.58 -5.75 -25.02
CA ALA A 15 8.78 -4.92 -25.92
C ALA A 15 8.55 -5.63 -27.28
N LEU A 16 9.58 -6.31 -27.82
CA LEU A 16 9.44 -7.11 -29.05
C LEU A 16 8.50 -8.31 -28.87
N GLN A 17 8.54 -8.98 -27.72
CA GLN A 17 7.61 -10.08 -27.42
C GLN A 17 6.16 -9.58 -27.33
N GLN A 18 5.93 -8.45 -26.65
CA GLN A 18 4.60 -7.85 -26.56
C GLN A 18 4.09 -7.36 -27.91
N LEU A 19 4.96 -6.76 -28.73
CA LEU A 19 4.61 -6.33 -30.09
C LEU A 19 4.26 -7.53 -30.96
N ALA A 20 5.04 -8.62 -30.90
CA ALA A 20 4.75 -9.85 -31.64
C ALA A 20 3.45 -10.55 -31.17
N ALA A 21 3.03 -10.31 -29.92
CA ALA A 21 1.77 -10.83 -29.40
C ALA A 21 0.54 -10.01 -29.83
N GLN A 22 0.72 -8.87 -30.50
CA GLN A 22 -0.39 -8.09 -31.04
C GLN A 22 -1.09 -8.84 -32.18
N ASP A 23 -2.41 -8.67 -32.27
CA ASP A 23 -3.23 -9.26 -33.34
C ASP A 23 -3.19 -8.43 -34.64
N TYR A 24 -2.29 -7.46 -34.72
CA TYR A 24 -2.09 -6.63 -35.90
C TYR A 24 -1.41 -7.45 -37.01
N PRO A 25 -1.87 -7.37 -38.27
CA PRO A 25 -1.27 -8.15 -39.35
C PRO A 25 0.21 -7.80 -39.52
N VAL A 26 1.12 -8.75 -39.24
CA VAL A 26 2.57 -8.52 -39.29
C VAL A 26 3.02 -8.01 -40.66
N GLY A 27 2.40 -8.49 -41.75
CA GLY A 27 2.69 -8.01 -43.12
C GLY A 27 2.31 -6.53 -43.38
N GLN A 28 1.63 -5.86 -42.46
CA GLN A 28 1.38 -4.42 -42.50
C GLN A 28 2.42 -3.62 -41.70
N ILE A 29 3.23 -4.27 -40.86
CA ILE A 29 4.35 -3.63 -40.18
C ILE A 29 5.52 -3.56 -41.16
N GLN A 30 5.87 -2.36 -41.59
CA GLN A 30 6.97 -2.14 -42.55
C GLN A 30 8.35 -2.25 -41.87
N GLU A 31 8.49 -1.69 -40.68
CA GLU A 31 9.73 -1.71 -39.92
C GLU A 31 9.46 -1.48 -38.43
N VAL A 32 10.40 -1.93 -37.62
CA VAL A 32 10.47 -1.79 -36.16
C VAL A 32 11.81 -1.11 -35.85
N VAL A 33 11.75 0.17 -35.48
CA VAL A 33 12.91 1.01 -35.21
C VAL A 33 13.26 0.94 -33.73
N VAL A 34 14.49 0.54 -33.42
CA VAL A 34 14.97 0.34 -32.05
C VAL A 34 16.46 0.67 -31.95
N VAL A 35 16.94 1.06 -30.78
CA VAL A 35 18.38 1.23 -30.52
C VAL A 35 19.02 -0.14 -30.29
N GLY A 36 20.06 -0.49 -31.06
CA GLY A 36 20.79 -1.76 -30.91
C GLY A 36 20.08 -2.94 -31.59
N ALA A 37 19.45 -2.70 -32.74
CA ALA A 37 18.69 -3.69 -33.51
C ALA A 37 19.49 -4.95 -33.82
N GLU A 38 20.78 -4.84 -34.16
CA GLU A 38 21.66 -5.97 -34.44
C GLU A 38 21.82 -6.90 -33.21
N GLU A 39 22.02 -6.33 -32.01
CA GLU A 39 22.16 -7.09 -30.77
C GLU A 39 20.86 -7.81 -30.41
N LEU A 40 19.71 -7.15 -30.65
CA LEU A 40 18.39 -7.66 -30.35
C LEU A 40 17.88 -8.72 -31.33
N ALA A 41 18.38 -8.72 -32.57
CA ALA A 41 17.93 -9.64 -33.62
C ALA A 41 18.05 -11.12 -33.22
N SER A 42 19.06 -11.46 -32.41
CA SER A 42 19.29 -12.82 -31.91
C SER A 42 18.15 -13.35 -31.03
N GLY A 43 17.52 -12.48 -30.23
CA GLY A 43 16.45 -12.80 -29.28
C GLY A 43 15.05 -12.32 -29.68
N ALA A 44 14.94 -11.63 -30.82
CA ALA A 44 13.66 -11.14 -31.32
C ALA A 44 12.75 -12.28 -31.82
N PRO A 45 11.41 -12.13 -31.74
CA PRO A 45 10.48 -13.07 -32.36
C PRO A 45 10.69 -13.18 -33.87
N GLU A 46 10.63 -14.40 -34.44
CA GLU A 46 10.86 -14.67 -35.87
C GLU A 46 10.13 -13.72 -36.83
N PRO A 47 8.82 -13.39 -36.64
CA PRO A 47 8.11 -12.51 -37.56
C PRO A 47 8.65 -11.06 -37.57
N LEU A 48 9.38 -10.64 -36.54
CA LEU A 48 9.90 -9.28 -36.40
C LEU A 48 11.38 -9.16 -36.76
N LYS A 49 12.15 -10.27 -36.73
CA LYS A 49 13.61 -10.25 -36.96
C LYS A 49 14.02 -9.50 -38.23
N GLY A 50 13.34 -9.78 -39.35
CA GLY A 50 13.63 -9.14 -40.63
C GLY A 50 13.11 -7.70 -40.77
N LEU A 51 12.35 -7.22 -39.79
CA LEU A 51 11.77 -5.87 -39.76
C LEU A 51 12.55 -4.92 -38.84
N LEU A 52 13.50 -5.45 -38.05
CA LEU A 52 14.30 -4.66 -37.14
C LEU A 52 15.22 -3.71 -37.90
N ARG A 53 15.21 -2.45 -37.49
CA ARG A 53 16.07 -1.42 -38.03
C ARG A 53 16.66 -0.61 -36.89
N ASP A 54 17.95 -0.32 -36.99
CA ASP A 54 18.60 0.55 -36.02
C ASP A 54 18.12 1.99 -36.13
N PHE A 55 17.97 2.61 -34.97
CA PHE A 55 17.73 4.03 -34.82
C PHE A 55 18.95 4.81 -35.33
N ARG A 56 18.80 5.66 -36.35
CA ARG A 56 19.92 6.21 -37.13
C ARG A 56 20.74 7.28 -36.39
N GLN A 57 20.13 8.02 -35.48
CA GLN A 57 20.74 9.13 -34.74
C GLN A 57 20.56 9.02 -33.22
N ALA A 58 20.72 7.81 -32.66
CA ALA A 58 20.73 7.65 -31.21
C ALA A 58 22.06 8.21 -30.62
N GLU A 59 22.26 9.53 -30.64
CA GLU A 59 23.34 10.19 -29.89
C GLU A 59 23.11 10.05 -28.39
N ALA A 60 24.13 10.20 -27.53
CA ALA A 60 24.05 9.87 -26.09
C ALA A 60 22.91 10.58 -25.31
N GLU A 61 22.42 11.72 -25.80
CA GLU A 61 21.53 12.61 -25.03
C GLU A 61 20.18 12.92 -25.72
N THR A 62 20.01 12.66 -27.02
CA THR A 62 18.88 13.17 -27.83
C THR A 62 18.27 12.10 -28.75
N LEU A 63 17.06 12.32 -29.27
CA LEU A 63 16.37 11.38 -30.17
C LEU A 63 16.36 11.75 -31.64
N GLY A 64 16.55 13.01 -32.03
CA GLY A 64 16.51 13.38 -33.46
C GLY A 64 15.20 12.92 -34.13
N LEU A 65 14.06 13.14 -33.44
CA LEU A 65 12.76 12.59 -33.83
C LEU A 65 12.36 13.00 -35.26
N GLU A 66 12.70 14.22 -35.69
CA GLU A 66 12.40 14.68 -37.05
C GLU A 66 13.06 13.81 -38.12
N GLU A 67 14.38 13.64 -38.07
CA GLU A 67 15.11 12.86 -39.05
C GLU A 67 14.67 11.39 -39.04
N GLU A 68 14.44 10.80 -37.87
CA GLU A 68 14.03 9.40 -37.79
C GLU A 68 12.60 9.20 -38.32
N LEU A 69 11.65 10.08 -37.97
CA LEU A 69 10.29 10.02 -38.49
C LEU A 69 10.25 10.27 -40.02
N GLN A 70 11.11 11.14 -40.55
CA GLN A 70 11.22 11.33 -42.01
C GLN A 70 11.82 10.11 -42.71
N ALA A 71 12.77 9.43 -42.06
CA ALA A 71 13.42 8.23 -42.58
C ALA A 71 12.56 6.95 -42.49
N CYS A 72 11.42 7.00 -41.79
CA CYS A 72 10.45 5.93 -41.72
C CYS A 72 9.74 5.74 -43.07
N SER A 73 9.56 4.48 -43.47
CA SER A 73 8.96 4.05 -44.73
C SER A 73 7.43 3.89 -44.68
N GLY A 74 6.85 3.71 -43.50
CA GLY A 74 5.41 3.50 -43.34
C GLY A 74 4.60 4.80 -43.19
N ASP A 75 3.30 4.73 -43.51
CA ASP A 75 2.39 5.89 -43.44
C ASP A 75 1.98 6.27 -42.01
N LEU A 76 1.92 5.28 -41.13
CA LEU A 76 1.62 5.43 -39.71
C LEU A 76 2.83 5.07 -38.86
N VAL A 77 2.97 5.77 -37.76
CA VAL A 77 3.99 5.54 -36.74
C VAL A 77 3.29 5.30 -35.41
N ALA A 78 3.70 4.25 -34.71
CA ALA A 78 3.29 3.97 -33.34
C ALA A 78 4.53 3.95 -32.44
N PHE A 79 4.48 4.70 -31.34
CA PHE A 79 5.44 4.60 -30.25
C PHE A 79 5.04 3.42 -29.35
N TRP A 80 6.05 2.77 -28.77
CA TRP A 80 5.85 1.58 -27.96
C TRP A 80 6.86 1.50 -26.82
N GLY A 81 6.36 1.53 -25.58
CA GLY A 81 7.14 1.38 -24.36
C GLY A 81 7.36 -0.08 -23.99
N ASP A 82 8.42 -0.36 -23.23
CA ASP A 82 8.69 -1.67 -22.67
C ASP A 82 7.88 -1.94 -21.39
N ASP A 83 7.37 -0.89 -20.75
CA ASP A 83 6.69 -0.87 -19.46
C ASP A 83 5.14 -0.80 -19.58
N HIS A 84 4.61 -1.20 -20.74
CA HIS A 84 3.17 -1.22 -21.03
C HIS A 84 2.62 -2.63 -21.04
N VAL A 85 1.51 -2.87 -20.33
CA VAL A 85 0.71 -4.10 -20.46
C VAL A 85 -0.59 -3.76 -21.16
N SER A 86 -0.77 -4.23 -22.38
CA SER A 86 -1.97 -3.93 -23.17
C SER A 86 -2.51 -5.16 -23.89
N PRO A 87 -3.83 -5.23 -24.16
CA PRO A 87 -4.42 -6.34 -24.88
C PRO A 87 -3.84 -6.48 -26.30
N PRO A 88 -3.92 -7.67 -26.93
CA PRO A 88 -3.44 -7.90 -28.29
C PRO A 88 -4.03 -6.98 -29.36
N SER A 89 -5.20 -6.41 -29.09
CA SER A 89 -5.91 -5.50 -30.00
C SER A 89 -5.43 -4.04 -29.95
N ARG A 90 -4.48 -3.69 -29.06
CA ARG A 90 -4.00 -2.30 -28.88
C ARG A 90 -3.61 -1.67 -30.21
N LEU A 91 -2.64 -2.26 -30.91
CA LEU A 91 -2.08 -1.64 -32.11
C LEU A 91 -3.15 -1.47 -33.20
N ARG A 92 -4.03 -2.47 -33.38
CA ARG A 92 -5.15 -2.40 -34.32
C ARG A 92 -6.11 -1.26 -33.96
N ALA A 93 -6.49 -1.12 -32.69
CA ALA A 93 -7.40 -0.08 -32.24
C ALA A 93 -6.81 1.32 -32.45
N GLN A 94 -5.53 1.51 -32.10
CA GLN A 94 -4.83 2.78 -32.29
C GLN A 94 -4.71 3.18 -33.76
N VAL A 95 -4.30 2.24 -34.61
CA VAL A 95 -4.22 2.46 -36.06
C VAL A 95 -5.58 2.80 -36.66
N ALA A 96 -6.63 2.05 -36.30
CA ALA A 96 -7.97 2.29 -36.80
C ALA A 96 -8.49 3.68 -36.38
N ALA A 97 -8.30 4.05 -35.11
CA ALA A 97 -8.71 5.35 -34.60
C ALA A 97 -7.92 6.51 -35.22
N ALA A 98 -6.61 6.35 -35.45
CA ALA A 98 -5.79 7.37 -36.10
C ALA A 98 -6.16 7.58 -37.58
N LEU A 99 -6.57 6.52 -38.26
CA LEU A 99 -7.04 6.60 -39.65
C LEU A 99 -8.43 7.25 -39.75
N ASP A 100 -9.36 6.83 -38.90
CA ASP A 100 -10.75 7.30 -38.88
C ASP A 100 -10.84 8.78 -38.47
N GLY A 101 -10.16 9.16 -37.39
CA GLY A 101 -10.19 10.52 -36.86
C GLY A 101 -9.27 11.51 -37.57
N GLY A 102 -8.31 11.03 -38.37
CA GLY A 102 -7.30 11.87 -39.03
C GLY A 102 -6.36 12.60 -38.06
N ALA A 103 -6.34 12.21 -36.78
CA ALA A 103 -5.55 12.80 -35.71
C ALA A 103 -4.73 11.72 -34.99
N PRO A 104 -3.60 12.06 -34.33
CA PRO A 104 -2.85 11.14 -33.52
C PRO A 104 -3.69 10.62 -32.34
N THR A 105 -3.33 9.46 -31.82
CA THR A 105 -4.02 8.78 -30.71
C THR A 105 -3.07 8.49 -29.58
N LEU A 106 -3.59 8.43 -28.36
CA LEU A 106 -2.89 8.10 -27.11
C LEU A 106 -3.73 7.14 -26.28
N LEU A 107 -3.11 6.46 -25.32
CA LEU A 107 -3.80 5.63 -24.34
C LEU A 107 -3.71 6.22 -22.94
N GLN A 108 -4.80 6.09 -22.18
CA GLN A 108 -4.85 6.45 -20.78
C GLN A 108 -4.77 5.20 -19.89
N PRO A 109 -3.80 5.11 -18.95
CA PRO A 109 -3.67 3.93 -18.10
C PRO A 109 -4.92 3.77 -17.24
N SER A 110 -5.56 2.61 -17.33
CA SER A 110 -6.64 2.25 -16.40
C SER A 110 -6.08 1.61 -15.12
N TRP A 111 -4.84 1.11 -15.19
CA TRP A 111 -4.19 0.36 -14.14
C TRP A 111 -2.71 0.70 -14.00
N PHE A 112 -2.19 0.50 -12.79
CA PHE A 112 -0.77 0.33 -12.53
C PHE A 112 -0.51 -1.12 -12.14
N PHE A 113 0.50 -1.72 -12.77
CA PHE A 113 0.96 -3.06 -12.46
C PHE A 113 2.27 -3.00 -11.70
N ASP A 114 2.32 -3.71 -10.59
CA ASP A 114 3.51 -3.93 -9.79
C ASP A 114 4.18 -5.25 -10.19
N PRO A 115 5.33 -5.24 -10.89
CA PRO A 115 6.05 -6.47 -11.24
C PRO A 115 6.68 -7.17 -10.02
N VAL A 116 6.86 -6.47 -8.89
CA VAL A 116 7.44 -7.02 -7.65
C VAL A 116 6.39 -7.85 -6.91
N GLY A 117 5.24 -7.26 -6.58
CA GLY A 117 4.12 -7.97 -5.96
C GLY A 117 3.33 -8.87 -6.93
N GLY A 118 3.42 -8.59 -8.24
CA GLY A 118 2.53 -9.16 -9.25
C GLY A 118 1.09 -8.66 -9.08
N ASP A 119 0.93 -7.39 -8.69
CA ASP A 119 -0.32 -6.80 -8.25
C ASP A 119 -0.79 -5.67 -9.16
N PHE A 120 -2.09 -5.39 -9.16
CA PHE A 120 -2.68 -4.28 -9.89
C PHE A 120 -3.35 -3.29 -8.96
N VAL A 121 -3.33 -2.02 -9.36
CA VAL A 121 -4.07 -0.94 -8.71
C VAL A 121 -4.81 -0.14 -9.78
N ARG A 122 -6.12 0.04 -9.61
CA ARG A 122 -6.94 0.82 -10.56
C ARG A 122 -6.80 2.30 -10.30
N VAL A 123 -6.64 3.07 -11.36
CA VAL A 123 -6.64 4.53 -11.26
C VAL A 123 -8.07 5.04 -11.20
N ARG A 124 -8.40 5.77 -10.12
CA ARG A 124 -9.66 6.49 -9.97
C ARG A 124 -9.57 7.89 -10.55
N SER A 125 -8.52 8.61 -10.19
CA SER A 125 -8.27 9.96 -10.68
C SER A 125 -6.79 10.32 -10.66
N TRP A 126 -6.43 11.24 -11.55
CA TRP A 126 -5.07 11.71 -11.81
C TRP A 126 -4.83 13.07 -11.15
N PRO A 127 -3.66 13.34 -10.57
CA PRO A 127 -3.38 14.60 -9.87
C PRO A 127 -2.95 15.70 -10.84
N ILE A 128 -3.91 16.23 -11.61
CA ILE A 128 -3.65 17.18 -12.71
C ILE A 128 -3.04 18.50 -12.22
N SER A 129 -3.52 19.04 -11.08
CA SER A 129 -3.09 20.36 -10.58
C SER A 129 -1.63 20.38 -10.11
N GLU A 130 -1.17 19.33 -9.42
CA GLU A 130 0.20 19.24 -8.91
C GLU A 130 1.24 19.10 -10.04
N LEU A 131 0.87 18.44 -11.14
CA LEU A 131 1.73 18.36 -12.32
C LEU A 131 1.81 19.72 -13.02
N SER A 132 0.69 20.46 -13.13
CA SER A 132 0.67 21.80 -13.71
C SER A 132 1.62 22.73 -12.97
N GLU A 133 1.50 22.81 -11.64
CA GLU A 133 2.38 23.63 -10.79
C GLU A 133 3.86 23.24 -10.91
N ALA A 134 4.15 21.93 -11.07
CA ALA A 134 5.52 21.44 -11.25
C ALA A 134 6.09 21.71 -12.66
N MET A 135 5.24 21.83 -13.68
CA MET A 135 5.64 22.10 -15.07
C MET A 135 5.65 23.60 -15.40
N GLU A 136 5.06 24.45 -14.56
CA GLU A 136 4.95 25.89 -14.75
C GLU A 136 6.21 26.70 -14.34
N SER A 137 7.27 26.06 -13.85
CA SER A 137 8.55 26.73 -13.54
C SER A 137 9.50 26.81 -14.75
N ASP A 138 10.32 27.86 -14.90
CA ASP A 138 10.09 29.03 -15.77
C ASP A 138 10.45 28.59 -17.22
N ASP A 139 9.73 28.80 -18.34
CA ASP A 139 9.10 30.02 -18.84
C ASP A 139 8.20 29.68 -20.08
N ALA A 140 7.32 28.66 -19.96
CA ALA A 140 6.43 28.23 -21.05
C ALA A 140 4.97 28.15 -20.58
N VAL A 141 4.08 28.92 -21.21
CA VAL A 141 2.62 28.80 -21.00
C VAL A 141 2.16 27.51 -21.69
N LEU A 142 1.80 26.50 -20.91
CA LEU A 142 1.28 25.24 -21.42
C LEU A 142 -0.09 25.47 -22.10
N PRO A 143 -0.36 24.84 -23.25
CA PRO A 143 -1.69 24.86 -23.85
C PRO A 143 -2.76 24.31 -22.89
N GLU A 144 -3.98 24.82 -23.01
CA GLU A 144 -5.14 24.33 -22.24
C GLU A 144 -5.29 22.80 -22.41
N GLY A 145 -5.27 22.06 -21.29
CA GLY A 145 -5.39 20.60 -21.26
C GLY A 145 -4.09 19.80 -21.45
N PHE A 146 -2.92 20.43 -21.68
CA PHE A 146 -1.67 19.67 -21.81
C PHE A 146 -1.24 18.98 -20.52
N ALA A 147 -1.32 19.69 -19.38
CA ALA A 147 -1.03 19.08 -18.08
C ALA A 147 -1.98 17.90 -17.81
N GLU A 148 -3.26 18.05 -18.13
CA GLU A 148 -4.24 16.97 -18.04
C GLU A 148 -3.83 15.77 -18.91
N LEU A 149 -3.49 16.01 -20.17
CA LEU A 149 -3.07 14.96 -21.12
C LEU A 149 -1.77 14.27 -20.66
N MET A 150 -0.79 15.00 -20.15
CA MET A 150 0.49 14.44 -19.70
C MET A 150 0.38 13.59 -18.43
N VAL A 151 -0.51 13.95 -17.50
CA VAL A 151 -0.76 13.09 -16.33
C VAL A 151 -1.55 11.86 -16.74
N CYS A 152 -2.50 12.02 -17.66
CA CYS A 152 -3.50 11.00 -17.92
C CYS A 152 -3.16 10.08 -19.11
N ALA A 153 -2.16 10.41 -19.92
CA ALA A 153 -1.73 9.63 -21.08
C ALA A 153 -0.20 9.59 -21.21
N ASP A 154 0.31 8.44 -21.67
CA ASP A 154 1.75 8.22 -21.82
C ASP A 154 2.20 8.51 -23.27
N PRO A 155 3.19 9.40 -23.50
CA PRO A 155 3.75 9.68 -24.82
C PRO A 155 4.22 8.43 -25.59
N LEU A 156 4.69 7.39 -24.90
CA LEU A 156 5.11 6.12 -25.50
C LEU A 156 3.93 5.29 -26.03
N THR A 157 2.71 5.79 -25.90
CA THR A 157 1.51 5.21 -26.51
C THR A 157 1.06 5.98 -27.74
N LEU A 158 1.78 7.02 -28.19
CA LEU A 158 1.39 7.84 -29.32
C LEU A 158 1.32 7.03 -30.63
N CYS A 159 0.24 7.19 -31.40
CA CYS A 159 0.11 6.60 -32.73
C CYS A 159 -0.55 7.57 -33.71
N GLY A 160 0.06 7.84 -34.86
CA GLY A 160 -0.45 8.80 -35.82
C GLY A 160 0.21 8.72 -37.19
N ARG A 161 -0.20 9.61 -38.10
CA ARG A 161 0.40 9.72 -39.44
C ARG A 161 1.84 10.19 -39.34
N ARG A 162 2.73 9.51 -40.05
CA ARG A 162 4.17 9.84 -40.10
C ARG A 162 4.39 11.32 -40.44
N GLU A 163 3.70 11.84 -41.45
CA GLU A 163 3.83 13.23 -41.88
C GLU A 163 3.40 14.22 -40.80
N ALA A 164 2.31 13.94 -40.08
CA ALA A 164 1.84 14.79 -38.99
C ALA A 164 2.81 14.79 -37.81
N LEU A 165 3.33 13.62 -37.44
CA LEU A 165 4.30 13.48 -36.36
C LEU A 165 5.64 14.12 -36.74
N ALA A 166 6.09 13.95 -37.99
CA ALA A 166 7.31 14.56 -38.50
C ALA A 166 7.18 16.09 -38.61
N ALA A 167 6.02 16.61 -39.00
CA ALA A 167 5.77 18.04 -39.01
C ALA A 167 5.75 18.62 -37.58
N ALA A 168 5.13 17.91 -36.64
CA ALA A 168 5.11 18.34 -35.24
C ALA A 168 6.48 18.22 -34.54
N SER A 169 7.37 17.35 -35.02
CA SER A 169 8.73 17.27 -34.51
C SER A 169 9.66 18.34 -35.08
N GLN A 170 9.25 19.10 -36.12
CA GLN A 170 10.07 20.17 -36.72
C GLN A 170 10.42 21.24 -35.69
N GLY A 171 11.68 21.27 -35.27
CA GLY A 171 12.18 22.23 -34.29
C GLY A 171 11.92 21.87 -32.83
N VAL A 172 11.49 20.63 -32.53
CA VAL A 172 11.67 20.06 -31.18
C VAL A 172 13.16 20.12 -30.88
N LYS A 173 13.53 20.86 -29.81
CA LYS A 173 14.95 21.01 -29.51
C LYS A 173 15.47 19.71 -28.92
N PRO A 174 16.67 19.27 -29.30
CA PRO A 174 17.30 18.16 -28.63
C PRO A 174 17.38 18.48 -27.13
N ALA A 175 16.71 17.68 -26.31
CA ALA A 175 16.65 17.89 -24.86
C ALA A 175 17.75 17.08 -24.18
N SER A 176 18.05 17.37 -22.92
CA SER A 176 18.99 16.55 -22.13
C SER A 176 18.46 15.14 -21.84
N ALA A 177 17.17 14.88 -22.10
CA ALA A 177 16.54 13.58 -21.91
C ALA A 177 15.51 13.28 -23.03
N PRO A 178 15.53 12.05 -23.59
CA PRO A 178 14.56 11.56 -24.58
C PRO A 178 13.07 11.79 -24.26
N VAL A 179 12.68 11.63 -22.99
CA VAL A 179 11.30 11.83 -22.54
C VAL A 179 10.86 13.27 -22.75
N ASP A 180 11.77 14.24 -22.62
CA ASP A 180 11.42 15.66 -22.75
C ASP A 180 11.20 16.05 -24.22
N GLU A 181 11.90 15.42 -25.17
CA GLU A 181 11.59 15.56 -26.61
C GLU A 181 10.20 15.02 -26.95
N LEU A 182 9.79 13.89 -26.37
CA LEU A 182 8.45 13.34 -26.56
C LEU A 182 7.36 14.23 -25.95
N LYS A 183 7.62 14.86 -24.80
CA LYS A 183 6.74 15.88 -24.21
C LYS A 183 6.60 17.09 -25.11
N GLU A 184 7.70 17.59 -25.66
CA GLU A 184 7.67 18.75 -26.57
C GLU A 184 6.91 18.43 -27.86
N LEU A 185 7.10 17.22 -28.42
CA LEU A 185 6.31 16.72 -29.54
C LEU A 185 4.80 16.73 -29.21
N MET A 186 4.41 16.22 -28.04
CA MET A 186 3.00 16.24 -27.60
C MET A 186 2.45 17.66 -27.44
N LEU A 187 3.24 18.58 -26.89
CA LEU A 187 2.85 19.98 -26.73
C LEU A 187 2.55 20.63 -28.08
N ARG A 188 3.37 20.34 -29.11
CA ARG A 188 3.13 20.81 -30.48
C ARG A 188 1.91 20.16 -31.12
N LEU A 189 1.74 18.85 -30.94
CA LEU A 189 0.57 18.14 -31.46
C LEU A 189 -0.75 18.66 -30.88
N LEU A 190 -0.78 19.10 -29.62
CA LEU A 190 -1.95 19.73 -29.03
C LEU A 190 -2.34 21.07 -29.67
N GLY A 191 -1.35 21.82 -30.17
CA GLY A 191 -1.59 23.06 -30.91
C GLY A 191 -2.27 22.83 -32.25
N ASP A 192 -1.88 21.77 -32.96
CA ASP A 192 -2.25 21.57 -34.36
C ASP A 192 -3.36 20.53 -34.56
N GLN A 193 -3.20 19.33 -33.99
CA GLN A 193 -4.03 18.15 -34.32
C GLN A 193 -4.82 17.58 -33.14
N LYS A 194 -4.48 17.96 -31.90
CA LYS A 194 -5.08 17.49 -30.64
C LYS A 194 -5.22 15.96 -30.56
N PRO A 195 -4.22 15.26 -30.00
CA PRO A 195 -4.27 13.81 -29.88
C PRO A 195 -5.56 13.33 -29.20
N ARG A 196 -6.16 12.27 -29.74
CA ARG A 196 -7.35 11.63 -29.18
C ARG A 196 -6.96 10.52 -28.20
N VAL A 197 -7.47 10.58 -26.98
CA VAL A 197 -7.34 9.49 -26.01
C VAL A 197 -8.32 8.36 -26.37
N ILE A 198 -7.83 7.12 -26.37
CA ILE A 198 -8.67 5.92 -26.54
C ILE A 198 -9.04 5.40 -25.16
N GLU A 199 -10.32 5.56 -24.80
CA GLU A 199 -10.86 5.23 -23.47
C GLU A 199 -11.30 3.75 -23.36
N ASP A 200 -11.75 3.14 -24.46
CA ASP A 200 -12.30 1.77 -24.47
C ASP A 200 -11.22 0.66 -24.42
N LEU A 201 -9.94 1.03 -24.27
CA LEU A 201 -8.82 0.10 -24.26
C LEU A 201 -8.11 0.10 -22.89
N SER A 202 -8.54 -0.81 -22.02
CA SER A 202 -7.89 -1.01 -20.72
C SER A 202 -6.44 -1.49 -20.89
N TRP A 203 -5.49 -0.79 -20.28
CA TRP A 203 -4.08 -1.17 -20.22
C TRP A 203 -3.45 -0.76 -18.87
N ALA A 204 -2.25 -1.27 -18.60
CA ALA A 204 -1.52 -1.01 -17.36
C ALA A 204 -0.09 -0.49 -17.61
N ALA A 205 0.32 0.51 -16.84
CA ALA A 205 1.73 0.92 -16.77
C ALA A 205 2.45 0.16 -15.65
N VAL A 206 3.72 -0.21 -15.84
CA VAL A 206 4.47 -1.13 -14.96
C VAL A 206 5.21 -0.41 -13.81
N ARG A 207 5.19 0.94 -13.77
CA ARG A 207 5.95 1.75 -12.81
C ARG A 207 5.10 2.55 -11.84
N SER A 208 5.72 3.01 -10.75
CA SER A 208 5.03 3.65 -9.65
C SER A 208 4.30 4.93 -10.08
N PRO A 209 2.99 5.06 -9.83
CA PRO A 209 2.21 6.25 -10.12
C PRO A 209 2.74 7.54 -9.48
N PRO A 210 2.33 8.71 -9.99
CA PRO A 210 2.43 9.98 -9.27
C PRO A 210 1.90 9.86 -7.82
N ALA A 211 2.51 10.59 -6.88
CA ALA A 211 2.25 10.40 -5.46
C ALA A 211 0.80 10.72 -5.03
N ALA A 212 0.14 11.64 -5.75
CA ALA A 212 -1.23 12.06 -5.49
C ALA A 212 -2.29 11.36 -6.38
N THR A 213 -1.90 10.34 -7.15
CA THR A 213 -2.88 9.51 -7.88
C THR A 213 -3.83 8.84 -6.89
N GLN A 214 -5.13 8.97 -7.15
CA GLN A 214 -6.16 8.32 -6.35
C GLN A 214 -6.50 6.96 -6.95
N TYR A 215 -6.74 5.98 -6.09
CA TYR A 215 -7.03 4.61 -6.49
C TYR A 215 -8.42 4.18 -6.01
N GLU A 216 -8.92 3.13 -6.64
CA GLU A 216 -10.13 2.46 -6.18
C GLU A 216 -9.93 0.93 -6.13
N PRO A 217 -10.66 0.22 -5.24
CA PRO A 217 -10.67 -1.22 -5.23
C PRO A 217 -11.33 -1.76 -6.51
N ALA A 218 -10.57 -2.47 -7.34
CA ALA A 218 -11.10 -3.17 -8.50
C ALA A 218 -10.15 -4.30 -8.92
N THR A 219 -10.67 -5.24 -9.70
CA THR A 219 -9.89 -6.35 -10.27
C THR A 219 -9.74 -6.15 -11.78
N PRO A 220 -8.51 -6.19 -12.33
CA PRO A 220 -8.30 -6.13 -13.77
C PRO A 220 -8.89 -7.34 -14.48
N ASP A 221 -9.16 -7.21 -15.77
CA ASP A 221 -9.58 -8.34 -16.59
C ASP A 221 -8.49 -9.43 -16.59
N ARG A 222 -8.93 -10.69 -16.58
CA ARG A 222 -8.05 -11.87 -16.48
C ARG A 222 -7.01 -11.89 -17.60
N ALA A 223 -7.39 -11.44 -18.80
CA ALA A 223 -6.48 -11.34 -19.93
C ALA A 223 -5.32 -10.38 -19.64
N LEU A 224 -5.61 -9.21 -19.05
CA LEU A 224 -4.59 -8.22 -18.69
C LEU A 224 -3.65 -8.77 -17.60
N VAL A 225 -4.18 -9.49 -16.61
CA VAL A 225 -3.38 -10.17 -15.58
C VAL A 225 -2.43 -11.19 -16.19
N GLN A 226 -2.93 -12.04 -17.09
CA GLN A 226 -2.12 -13.07 -17.74
C GLN A 226 -1.01 -12.46 -18.59
N LEU A 227 -1.30 -11.38 -19.32
CA LEU A 227 -0.31 -10.66 -20.10
C LEU A 227 0.78 -10.06 -19.21
N ALA A 228 0.40 -9.40 -18.12
CA ALA A 228 1.37 -8.84 -17.17
C ALA A 228 2.24 -9.93 -16.53
N GLN A 229 1.65 -11.06 -16.11
CA GLN A 229 2.40 -12.15 -15.50
C GLN A 229 3.35 -12.85 -16.48
N ALA A 230 2.96 -12.95 -17.76
CA ALA A 230 3.81 -13.51 -18.79
C ALA A 230 5.00 -12.60 -19.12
N ALA A 231 4.74 -11.29 -19.23
CA ALA A 231 5.76 -10.30 -19.53
C ALA A 231 6.64 -9.94 -18.33
N TRP A 232 6.11 -10.03 -17.11
CA TRP A 232 6.85 -9.81 -15.86
C TRP A 232 6.55 -10.94 -14.87
N PRO A 233 7.26 -12.07 -15.02
CA PRO A 233 7.21 -13.13 -14.01
C PRO A 233 7.60 -12.56 -12.64
N ARG A 234 6.94 -13.01 -11.57
CA ARG A 234 7.25 -12.58 -10.20
C ARG A 234 8.75 -12.72 -9.92
N GLY A 235 9.37 -11.63 -9.44
CA GLY A 235 10.79 -11.59 -9.09
C GLY A 235 11.75 -11.23 -10.24
N SER A 236 11.25 -10.97 -11.44
CA SER A 236 12.08 -10.58 -12.60
C SER A 236 12.73 -9.20 -12.49
N ASP A 237 12.11 -8.24 -11.79
CA ASP A 237 12.65 -6.89 -11.60
C ASP A 237 13.35 -6.74 -10.23
N ARG A 238 14.65 -7.04 -10.22
CA ARG A 238 15.55 -6.76 -9.09
C ARG A 238 16.33 -5.44 -9.27
N ALA A 239 16.43 -4.91 -10.48
CA ALA A 239 17.29 -3.77 -10.81
C ALA A 239 16.61 -2.41 -10.58
N GLY A 240 15.28 -2.33 -10.54
CA GLY A 240 14.51 -1.09 -10.33
C GLY A 240 13.85 -0.92 -8.95
N ARG A 241 14.14 -1.78 -7.97
CA ARG A 241 13.44 -1.75 -6.67
C ARG A 241 13.74 -0.45 -5.91
N THR A 242 12.69 0.32 -5.59
CA THR A 242 12.80 1.37 -4.56
C THR A 242 13.26 0.73 -3.24
N ALA A 243 13.92 1.48 -2.35
CA ALA A 243 14.37 0.94 -1.06
C ALA A 243 13.21 0.25 -0.29
N LEU A 244 12.02 0.84 -0.33
CA LEU A 244 10.80 0.26 0.27
C LEU A 244 10.27 -0.95 -0.50
N GLY A 245 10.33 -0.92 -1.84
CA GLY A 245 9.98 -2.08 -2.66
C GLY A 245 10.89 -3.28 -2.43
N ALA A 246 12.18 -3.04 -2.15
CA ALA A 246 13.12 -4.08 -1.74
C ALA A 246 12.74 -4.70 -0.39
N ILE A 247 12.32 -3.89 0.59
CA ILE A 247 11.85 -4.39 1.90
C ILE A 247 10.61 -5.26 1.77
N ALA A 248 9.59 -4.82 1.02
CA ALA A 248 8.38 -5.62 0.80
C ALA A 248 8.72 -6.97 0.14
N ALA A 249 9.63 -6.96 -0.82
CA ALA A 249 10.12 -8.18 -1.46
C ALA A 249 10.91 -9.05 -0.48
N ASP A 250 11.81 -8.49 0.33
CA ASP A 250 12.61 -9.22 1.33
C ASP A 250 11.69 -9.96 2.32
N ILE A 251 10.68 -9.27 2.86
CA ILE A 251 9.68 -9.85 3.78
C ILE A 251 9.00 -11.07 3.14
N THR A 252 8.69 -10.98 1.85
CA THR A 252 7.97 -12.03 1.12
C THR A 252 8.90 -13.18 0.70
N GLU A 253 10.06 -12.87 0.12
CA GLU A 253 11.03 -13.83 -0.41
C GLU A 253 11.71 -14.64 0.71
N GLN A 254 11.94 -14.03 1.88
CA GLN A 254 12.56 -14.70 3.04
C GLN A 254 11.56 -15.38 3.97
N ASP A 255 10.27 -15.31 3.65
CA ASP A 255 9.19 -15.86 4.48
C ASP A 255 9.25 -15.39 5.95
N MET A 256 9.50 -14.09 6.15
CA MET A 256 9.69 -13.52 7.49
C MET A 256 8.44 -13.68 8.34
N LYS A 257 8.63 -14.00 9.63
CA LYS A 257 7.55 -13.99 10.63
C LYS A 257 7.12 -12.56 10.97
N PRO A 258 5.91 -12.34 11.51
CA PRO A 258 5.37 -11.01 11.76
C PRO A 258 6.30 -10.06 12.54
N ALA A 259 6.91 -10.54 13.63
CA ALA A 259 7.87 -9.75 14.41
C ALA A 259 9.11 -9.38 13.58
N GLU A 260 9.67 -10.32 12.82
CA GLU A 260 10.83 -10.07 11.95
C GLU A 260 10.49 -9.08 10.83
N ALA A 261 9.32 -9.23 10.21
CA ALA A 261 8.82 -8.35 9.17
C ALA A 261 8.61 -6.92 9.68
N VAL A 262 8.01 -6.76 10.86
CA VAL A 262 7.86 -5.47 11.55
C VAL A 262 9.23 -4.86 11.87
N SER A 263 10.15 -5.63 12.45
CA SER A 263 11.49 -5.16 12.81
C SER A 263 12.30 -4.71 11.59
N ARG A 264 12.26 -5.50 10.51
CA ARG A 264 12.90 -5.18 9.22
C ARG A 264 12.35 -3.90 8.60
N LEU A 265 11.05 -3.68 8.72
CA LEU A 265 10.39 -2.48 8.21
C LEU A 265 10.75 -1.23 9.04
N LEU A 266 10.71 -1.35 10.37
CA LEU A 266 10.88 -0.23 11.29
C LEU A 266 12.34 0.16 11.55
N SER A 267 13.29 -0.68 11.14
CA SER A 267 14.73 -0.38 11.16
C SER A 267 15.20 0.47 9.97
N GLU A 268 14.36 0.69 8.96
CA GLU A 268 14.73 1.47 7.79
C GLU A 268 14.72 2.98 8.08
N ASP A 269 15.75 3.70 7.61
CA ASP A 269 15.78 5.16 7.63
C ASP A 269 15.23 5.74 6.32
N VAL A 270 13.94 6.10 6.32
CA VAL A 270 13.30 6.63 5.13
C VAL A 270 13.64 8.11 4.97
N ARG A 271 14.53 8.41 4.02
CA ARG A 271 14.98 9.77 3.74
C ARG A 271 13.86 10.69 3.20
N LYS A 272 12.92 10.13 2.43
CA LYS A 272 11.79 10.82 1.80
C LYS A 272 10.47 10.20 2.26
N SER A 273 9.39 10.98 2.31
CA SER A 273 8.07 10.42 2.67
C SER A 273 7.71 9.25 1.73
N PRO A 274 7.30 8.08 2.26
CA PRO A 274 6.83 6.96 1.44
C PRO A 274 5.68 7.36 0.51
N LYS A 275 5.68 6.87 -0.73
CA LYS A 275 4.55 7.03 -1.64
C LYS A 275 3.44 6.03 -1.28
N GLN A 276 2.18 6.36 -1.62
CA GLN A 276 1.03 5.49 -1.32
C GLN A 276 1.17 4.07 -1.89
N PHE A 277 1.73 3.96 -3.09
CA PHE A 277 1.98 2.66 -3.72
C PHE A 277 3.02 1.82 -2.96
N ASP A 278 4.09 2.44 -2.45
CA ASP A 278 5.07 1.74 -1.60
C ASP A 278 4.43 1.29 -0.28
N LEU A 279 3.58 2.12 0.33
CA LEU A 279 2.83 1.78 1.54
C LEU A 279 1.89 0.59 1.31
N GLN A 280 1.25 0.52 0.14
CA GLN A 280 0.37 -0.61 -0.22
C GLN A 280 1.17 -1.90 -0.41
N ARG A 281 2.36 -1.85 -1.01
CA ARG A 281 3.28 -3.00 -1.11
C ARG A 281 3.70 -3.51 0.27
N ILE A 282 4.12 -2.60 1.15
CA ILE A 282 4.48 -2.93 2.54
C ILE A 282 3.30 -3.56 3.27
N TYR A 283 2.12 -2.95 3.19
CA TYR A 283 0.90 -3.49 3.78
C TYR A 283 0.67 -4.95 3.34
N LYS A 284 0.72 -5.22 2.03
CA LYS A 284 0.50 -6.58 1.50
C LYS A 284 1.57 -7.57 1.95
N ALA A 285 2.84 -7.17 1.96
CA ALA A 285 3.94 -8.03 2.41
C ALA A 285 3.77 -8.41 3.90
N VAL A 286 3.46 -7.41 4.75
CA VAL A 286 3.23 -7.63 6.18
C VAL A 286 1.95 -8.43 6.43
N ALA A 287 0.85 -8.14 5.72
CA ALA A 287 -0.39 -8.92 5.82
C ALA A 287 -0.17 -10.38 5.41
N GLY A 288 0.63 -10.61 4.36
CA GLY A 288 1.04 -11.95 3.95
C GLY A 288 1.87 -12.67 5.04
N SER A 289 2.73 -11.96 5.75
CA SER A 289 3.49 -12.50 6.89
C SER A 289 2.56 -12.95 8.03
N TYR A 290 1.57 -12.12 8.40
CA TYR A 290 0.54 -12.50 9.39
C TYR A 290 -0.31 -13.70 8.94
N ALA A 291 -0.73 -13.73 7.68
CA ALA A 291 -1.53 -14.84 7.14
C ALA A 291 -0.81 -16.21 7.17
N ARG A 292 0.52 -16.22 7.22
CA ARG A 292 1.34 -17.45 7.36
C ARG A 292 1.81 -17.70 8.80
N GLY A 293 1.52 -16.78 9.72
CA GLY A 293 1.90 -16.84 11.12
C GLY A 293 0.93 -17.68 11.97
N THR A 294 1.36 -18.03 13.17
CA THR A 294 0.50 -18.55 14.24
C THR A 294 -0.06 -17.42 15.11
N PRO A 295 -1.00 -17.69 16.03
CA PRO A 295 -1.49 -16.68 16.98
C PRO A 295 -0.37 -16.09 17.85
N GLU A 296 0.62 -16.91 18.22
CA GLU A 296 1.81 -16.45 18.96
C GLU A 296 2.70 -15.55 18.10
N ASP A 297 2.85 -15.86 16.81
CA ASP A 297 3.55 -15.00 15.86
C ASP A 297 2.86 -13.63 15.74
N THR A 298 1.52 -13.60 15.75
CA THR A 298 0.74 -12.36 15.76
C THR A 298 0.98 -11.55 17.03
N ALA A 299 0.95 -12.19 18.21
CA ALA A 299 1.25 -11.53 19.48
C ALA A 299 2.70 -10.99 19.54
N ALA A 300 3.66 -11.72 18.95
CA ALA A 300 5.04 -11.26 18.80
C ALA A 300 5.14 -10.04 17.87
N GLY A 301 4.41 -10.03 16.76
CA GLY A 301 4.31 -8.87 15.87
C GLY A 301 3.77 -7.62 16.57
N VAL A 302 2.70 -7.76 17.36
CA VAL A 302 2.17 -6.67 18.20
C VAL A 302 3.21 -6.18 19.20
N SER A 303 3.92 -7.11 19.84
CA SER A 303 4.97 -6.79 20.82
C SER A 303 6.11 -6.01 20.18
N GLU A 304 6.56 -6.40 18.99
CA GLU A 304 7.61 -5.68 18.24
C GLU A 304 7.13 -4.27 17.83
N MET A 305 5.87 -4.10 17.44
CA MET A 305 5.34 -2.77 17.16
C MET A 305 5.35 -1.87 18.41
N LEU A 306 5.10 -2.42 19.59
CA LEU A 306 5.13 -1.68 20.86
C LEU A 306 6.55 -1.23 21.27
N THR A 307 7.62 -1.87 20.77
CA THR A 307 9.00 -1.48 21.08
C THR A 307 9.51 -0.34 20.20
N TRP A 308 8.76 0.06 19.17
CA TRP A 308 9.20 1.09 18.25
C TRP A 308 9.37 2.44 18.94
N HIS A 309 10.58 2.99 18.86
CA HIS A 309 10.98 4.23 19.54
C HIS A 309 10.09 5.44 19.16
N GLY A 310 9.52 5.45 17.96
CA GLY A 310 8.62 6.51 17.49
C GLY A 310 7.31 6.61 18.27
N LEU A 311 6.97 5.60 19.09
CA LEU A 311 5.83 5.64 20.01
C LEU A 311 6.14 6.31 21.35
N ALA A 312 7.41 6.52 21.69
CA ALA A 312 7.79 7.09 22.98
C ALA A 312 7.51 8.60 23.02
N SER A 313 6.79 9.04 24.06
CA SER A 313 6.50 10.46 24.28
C SER A 313 7.80 11.26 24.43
N GLY A 314 7.93 12.36 23.68
CA GLY A 314 9.11 13.23 23.68
C GLY A 314 10.33 12.69 22.92
N GLN A 315 10.20 11.57 22.21
CA GLN A 315 11.23 11.00 21.32
C GLN A 315 10.87 11.11 19.82
N GLY A 316 9.81 11.85 19.49
CA GLY A 316 9.38 12.05 18.11
C GLY A 316 10.28 13.02 17.35
N ASP A 317 11.40 12.51 16.86
CA ASP A 317 12.25 13.26 15.95
C ASP A 317 11.63 13.30 14.53
N ALA A 318 12.28 14.04 13.63
CA ALA A 318 11.84 14.14 12.25
C ALA A 318 11.93 12.80 11.48
N GLN A 319 12.69 11.83 11.99
CA GLN A 319 12.83 10.50 11.39
C GLN A 319 11.65 9.61 11.79
N ALA A 320 11.27 9.58 13.06
CA ALA A 320 10.08 8.90 13.55
C ALA A 320 8.81 9.37 12.82
N ALA A 321 8.65 10.68 12.63
CA ALA A 321 7.52 11.24 11.88
C ALA A 321 7.51 10.78 10.40
N ARG A 322 8.69 10.70 9.75
CA ARG A 322 8.82 10.19 8.36
C ARG A 322 8.59 8.69 8.24
N ASN A 323 8.94 7.93 9.26
CA ASN A 323 8.77 6.47 9.30
C ASN A 323 7.38 6.04 9.75
N PHE A 324 6.61 6.92 10.40
CA PHE A 324 5.26 6.61 10.89
C PHE A 324 4.30 6.02 9.84
N PRO A 325 4.29 6.47 8.56
CA PRO A 325 3.46 5.84 7.54
C PRO A 325 3.78 4.35 7.31
N LEU A 326 5.05 3.93 7.44
CA LEU A 326 5.42 2.51 7.36
C LEU A 326 4.86 1.74 8.56
N PHE A 327 5.04 2.29 9.76
CA PHE A 327 4.46 1.73 10.99
C PHE A 327 2.94 1.57 10.87
N PHE A 328 2.25 2.59 10.36
CA PHE A 328 0.80 2.56 10.19
C PHE A 328 0.36 1.54 9.13
N ALA A 329 1.13 1.33 8.06
CA ALA A 329 0.86 0.27 7.09
C ALA A 329 0.95 -1.14 7.73
N ALA A 330 1.93 -1.36 8.62
CA ALA A 330 2.02 -2.61 9.39
C ALA A 330 0.86 -2.74 10.40
N PHE A 331 0.48 -1.65 11.07
CA PHE A 331 -0.69 -1.61 11.96
C PHE A 331 -1.98 -1.99 11.24
N ARG A 332 -2.18 -1.45 10.03
CA ARG A 332 -3.33 -1.75 9.20
C ARG A 332 -3.37 -3.23 8.79
N ALA A 333 -2.22 -3.83 8.47
CA ALA A 333 -2.11 -5.25 8.14
C ALA A 333 -2.49 -6.14 9.34
N LEU A 334 -1.97 -5.81 10.53
CA LEU A 334 -2.34 -6.47 11.78
C LEU A 334 -3.86 -6.38 12.05
N ARG A 335 -4.43 -5.17 11.90
CA ARG A 335 -5.86 -4.91 12.10
C ARG A 335 -6.73 -5.79 11.19
N SER A 336 -6.43 -5.84 9.89
CA SER A 336 -7.16 -6.67 8.92
C SER A 336 -7.07 -8.15 9.29
N HIS A 337 -5.85 -8.61 9.62
CA HIS A 337 -5.63 -10.01 9.96
C HIS A 337 -6.44 -10.44 11.19
N ILE A 338 -6.49 -9.62 12.25
CA ILE A 338 -7.29 -9.90 13.44
C ILE A 338 -8.78 -10.00 13.10
N SER A 339 -9.33 -9.05 12.34
CA SER A 339 -10.75 -9.07 11.96
C SER A 339 -11.13 -10.35 11.21
N GLU A 340 -10.23 -10.86 10.37
CA GLU A 340 -10.49 -12.02 9.52
C GLU A 340 -10.22 -13.38 10.19
N ASN A 341 -9.44 -13.42 11.28
CA ASN A 341 -8.92 -14.68 11.84
C ASN A 341 -9.11 -14.84 13.36
N ALA A 342 -9.93 -13.99 13.98
CA ALA A 342 -10.13 -14.02 15.44
C ALA A 342 -10.65 -15.38 15.97
N ASP A 343 -11.33 -16.17 15.14
CA ASP A 343 -11.85 -17.51 15.47
C ASP A 343 -10.76 -18.60 15.57
N LEU A 344 -9.58 -18.33 15.02
CA LEU A 344 -8.43 -19.25 15.06
C LEU A 344 -7.59 -19.13 16.34
N TYR A 345 -7.84 -18.11 17.15
CA TYR A 345 -7.02 -17.80 18.32
C TYR A 345 -7.56 -18.49 19.58
N ASP A 346 -6.67 -18.95 20.46
CA ASP A 346 -7.04 -19.44 21.79
C ASP A 346 -7.23 -18.28 22.80
N MET A 347 -7.79 -18.55 23.98
CA MET A 347 -8.11 -17.51 24.96
C MET A 347 -6.88 -16.70 25.39
N LYS A 348 -5.72 -17.36 25.50
CA LYS A 348 -4.47 -16.72 25.88
C LYS A 348 -4.01 -15.75 24.78
N SER A 349 -4.00 -16.20 23.54
CA SER A 349 -3.63 -15.40 22.37
C SER A 349 -4.57 -14.22 22.18
N ILE A 350 -5.88 -14.42 22.37
CA ILE A 350 -6.86 -13.32 22.36
C ILE A 350 -6.49 -12.28 23.41
N ALA A 351 -6.19 -12.67 24.66
CA ALA A 351 -5.80 -11.73 25.70
C ALA A 351 -4.45 -11.03 25.42
N ASP A 352 -3.46 -11.75 24.88
CA ASP A 352 -2.15 -11.23 24.46
C ASP A 352 -2.31 -10.17 23.36
N ILE A 353 -3.02 -10.51 22.28
CA ILE A 353 -3.21 -9.64 21.12
C ILE A 353 -4.09 -8.44 21.48
N THR A 354 -5.23 -8.65 22.16
CA THR A 354 -6.16 -7.54 22.47
C THR A 354 -5.55 -6.54 23.45
N GLU A 355 -4.84 -6.98 24.49
CA GLU A 355 -4.12 -6.07 25.39
C GLU A 355 -3.02 -5.31 24.63
N GLY A 356 -2.25 -6.01 23.79
CA GLY A 356 -1.18 -5.41 23.01
C GLY A 356 -1.69 -4.36 22.04
N VAL A 357 -2.77 -4.65 21.29
CA VAL A 357 -3.40 -3.74 20.32
C VAL A 357 -3.99 -2.51 21.00
N VAL A 358 -4.65 -2.68 22.16
CA VAL A 358 -5.17 -1.54 22.95
C VAL A 358 -4.03 -0.67 23.44
N LYS A 359 -2.95 -1.25 23.97
CA LYS A 359 -1.76 -0.49 24.36
C LYS A 359 -1.15 0.23 23.18
N LEU A 360 -1.07 -0.42 22.01
CA LEU A 360 -0.53 0.16 20.80
C LEU A 360 -1.35 1.38 20.37
N ALA A 361 -2.67 1.27 20.39
CA ALA A 361 -3.59 2.37 20.11
C ALA A 361 -3.38 3.56 21.06
N MET A 362 -3.29 3.29 22.37
CA MET A 362 -3.03 4.32 23.37
C MET A 362 -1.66 4.99 23.16
N SER A 363 -0.61 4.20 22.87
CA SER A 363 0.73 4.71 22.59
C SER A 363 0.76 5.55 21.32
N MET A 364 0.10 5.12 20.24
CA MET A 364 -0.05 5.89 19.00
C MET A 364 -0.69 7.25 19.26
N TRP A 365 -1.73 7.29 20.09
CA TRP A 365 -2.43 8.53 20.42
C TRP A 365 -1.63 9.45 21.35
N ALA A 366 -0.81 8.87 22.21
CA ALA A 366 0.06 9.58 23.16
C ALA A 366 1.47 9.89 22.62
N THR A 367 1.70 9.66 21.31
CA THR A 367 2.97 9.98 20.66
C THR A 367 3.29 11.48 20.68
N ASP A 368 4.53 11.81 20.35
CA ASP A 368 4.96 13.19 20.15
C ASP A 368 4.08 13.94 19.12
N ALA A 369 3.93 15.25 19.31
CA ALA A 369 3.08 16.10 18.47
C ALA A 369 3.36 15.93 16.96
N ARG A 370 4.62 15.78 16.57
CA ARG A 370 5.00 15.61 15.15
C ARG A 370 4.48 14.30 14.56
N VAL A 371 4.55 13.22 15.32
CA VAL A 371 4.05 11.91 14.90
C VAL A 371 2.52 11.92 14.89
N ASN A 372 1.91 12.58 15.87
CA ASN A 372 0.46 12.76 15.95
C ASN A 372 -0.10 13.57 14.76
N GLU A 373 0.60 14.63 14.30
CA GLU A 373 0.24 15.36 13.08
C GLU A 373 0.19 14.43 11.85
N VAL A 374 1.18 13.55 11.70
CA VAL A 374 1.20 12.56 10.60
C VAL A 374 0.07 11.54 10.74
N LEU A 375 -0.19 11.05 11.97
CA LEU A 375 -1.32 10.18 12.26
C LEU A 375 -2.65 10.84 11.86
N ALA A 376 -2.87 12.11 12.26
CA ALA A 376 -4.07 12.85 11.92
C ALA A 376 -4.26 12.99 10.39
N MET A 377 -3.18 13.25 9.65
CA MET A 377 -3.22 13.30 8.17
C MET A 377 -3.58 11.94 7.55
N ILE A 378 -3.02 10.84 8.05
CA ILE A 378 -3.33 9.50 7.57
C ILE A 378 -4.80 9.18 7.83
N LEU A 379 -5.28 9.42 9.05
CA LEU A 379 -6.67 9.15 9.42
C LEU A 379 -7.66 10.00 8.63
N ALA A 380 -7.35 11.28 8.41
CA ALA A 380 -8.18 12.14 7.56
C ALA A 380 -8.30 11.57 6.13
N ARG A 381 -7.23 11.02 5.57
CA ARG A 381 -7.27 10.37 4.25
C ARG A 381 -8.07 9.08 4.25
N GLU A 382 -7.95 8.22 5.27
CA GLU A 382 -8.76 7.01 5.36
C GLU A 382 -10.27 7.34 5.53
N ILE A 383 -10.60 8.35 6.34
CA ILE A 383 -12.00 8.76 6.61
C ILE A 383 -12.64 9.48 5.42
N ILE A 384 -11.88 10.29 4.66
CA ILE A 384 -12.40 11.03 3.50
C ILE A 384 -12.42 10.14 2.24
N GLY A 385 -11.54 9.13 2.17
CA GLY A 385 -11.41 8.21 1.04
C GLY A 385 -12.55 7.19 0.93
N ASP A 386 -13.08 6.74 2.07
CA ASP A 386 -14.30 5.93 2.13
C ASP A 386 -15.52 6.86 2.08
N ASP A 387 -16.37 6.70 1.07
CA ASP A 387 -17.55 7.51 0.81
C ASP A 387 -18.30 7.90 2.10
N LEU A 388 -18.55 9.21 2.26
CA LEU A 388 -19.34 9.87 3.31
C LEU A 388 -20.80 9.37 3.47
N ARG A 389 -21.15 8.19 2.96
CA ARG A 389 -22.54 7.72 2.83
C ARG A 389 -23.09 6.97 4.04
N GLU A 390 -22.29 6.42 4.97
CA GLU A 390 -22.91 5.60 6.04
C GLU A 390 -22.49 5.83 7.51
N GLN A 391 -21.48 6.62 7.86
CA GLN A 391 -21.10 6.74 9.29
C GLN A 391 -21.19 8.17 9.86
N LYS A 392 -22.43 8.62 10.06
CA LYS A 392 -22.80 9.70 11.00
C LYS A 392 -22.76 9.21 12.47
N LYS A 393 -21.64 8.64 12.92
CA LYS A 393 -21.34 8.57 14.36
C LYS A 393 -20.13 9.45 14.59
N LEU A 394 -20.35 10.57 15.27
CA LEU A 394 -19.32 11.55 15.60
C LEU A 394 -18.10 10.86 16.23
N TYR A 395 -17.01 10.75 15.50
CA TYR A 395 -15.69 10.47 16.05
C TYR A 395 -15.29 11.70 16.87
N SER A 396 -15.50 11.64 18.19
CA SER A 396 -14.84 12.58 19.08
C SER A 396 -13.37 12.19 19.16
N THR A 397 -12.47 13.16 19.24
CA THR A 397 -11.03 12.96 19.49
C THR A 397 -10.72 12.23 20.81
N ALA A 398 -11.74 11.87 21.60
CA ALA A 398 -11.61 11.04 22.78
C ALA A 398 -11.77 9.53 22.50
N ASP A 399 -12.39 9.10 21.39
CA ASP A 399 -12.54 7.67 21.05
C ASP A 399 -11.37 7.19 20.18
N VAL A 400 -10.23 6.92 20.83
CA VAL A 400 -9.00 6.43 20.18
C VAL A 400 -9.24 5.12 19.44
N ILE A 401 -9.99 4.20 20.05
CA ILE A 401 -10.22 2.85 19.54
C ILE A 401 -11.09 2.89 18.28
N GLY A 402 -12.18 3.66 18.32
CA GLY A 402 -13.04 3.89 17.15
C GLY A 402 -12.32 4.62 16.03
N THR A 403 -11.51 5.63 16.37
CA THR A 403 -10.75 6.43 15.40
C THR A 403 -9.72 5.59 14.65
N LEU A 404 -9.07 4.62 15.31
CA LEU A 404 -8.13 3.70 14.68
C LEU A 404 -8.80 2.46 14.04
N SER A 405 -10.14 2.47 13.94
CA SER A 405 -10.98 1.38 13.43
C SER A 405 -10.73 0.03 14.11
N LEU A 406 -10.37 0.02 15.40
CA LEU A 406 -10.07 -1.20 16.15
C LEU A 406 -11.32 -1.89 16.71
N ARG A 407 -12.49 -1.24 16.63
CA ARG A 407 -13.73 -1.73 17.23
C ARG A 407 -14.16 -3.08 16.66
N GLU A 408 -14.22 -3.21 15.34
CA GLU A 408 -14.56 -4.47 14.66
C GLU A 408 -13.57 -5.61 14.98
N PRO A 409 -12.23 -5.41 14.88
CA PRO A 409 -11.28 -6.46 15.28
C PRO A 409 -11.44 -6.90 16.75
N LEU A 410 -11.68 -5.97 17.67
CA LEU A 410 -11.88 -6.29 19.09
C LEU A 410 -13.24 -6.97 19.35
N GLU A 411 -14.29 -6.62 18.61
CA GLU A 411 -15.59 -7.30 18.66
C GLU A 411 -15.48 -8.74 18.15
N ALA A 412 -14.76 -8.97 17.05
CA ALA A 412 -14.48 -10.31 16.54
C ALA A 412 -13.77 -11.18 17.58
N MET A 413 -12.73 -10.64 18.21
CA MET A 413 -12.02 -11.27 19.33
C MET A 413 -12.94 -11.58 20.53
N ALA A 414 -13.84 -10.66 20.87
CA ALA A 414 -14.80 -10.86 21.96
C ALA A 414 -15.78 -11.99 21.66
N ILE A 415 -16.26 -12.10 20.41
CA ILE A 415 -17.15 -13.19 19.96
C ILE A 415 -16.42 -14.53 20.07
N SER A 416 -15.21 -14.64 19.52
CA SER A 416 -14.41 -15.87 19.61
C SER A 416 -14.16 -16.30 21.05
N ALA A 417 -13.84 -15.34 21.94
CA ALA A 417 -13.64 -15.61 23.36
C ALA A 417 -14.92 -16.11 24.06
N VAL A 418 -16.11 -15.67 23.65
CA VAL A 418 -17.39 -16.16 24.17
C VAL A 418 -17.59 -17.62 23.80
N ASP A 419 -17.34 -17.97 22.55
CA ASP A 419 -17.69 -19.26 21.96
C ASP A 419 -16.76 -20.41 22.39
N MET A 420 -15.58 -20.11 22.94
CA MET A 420 -14.66 -21.15 23.42
C MET A 420 -15.30 -22.08 24.48
N PRO A 421 -15.38 -23.40 24.25
CA PRO A 421 -15.91 -24.33 25.23
C PRO A 421 -15.06 -24.35 26.49
N GLY A 422 -15.69 -24.76 27.60
CA GLY A 422 -15.21 -24.51 28.96
C GLY A 422 -13.73 -24.83 29.22
N GLU A 423 -13.07 -23.96 29.97
CA GLU A 423 -11.79 -24.19 30.62
C GLU A 423 -11.66 -23.24 31.83
N SER A 424 -10.91 -23.65 32.85
CA SER A 424 -10.41 -22.74 33.88
C SER A 424 -9.22 -21.98 33.29
N PHE A 425 -9.50 -20.95 32.49
CA PHE A 425 -8.46 -20.04 31.99
C PHE A 425 -7.72 -19.41 33.16
N SER A 426 -6.42 -19.14 33.00
CA SER A 426 -5.67 -18.49 34.07
C SER A 426 -6.29 -17.13 34.42
N VAL A 427 -6.23 -16.76 35.70
CA VAL A 427 -6.84 -15.52 36.17
C VAL A 427 -6.20 -14.29 35.52
N ASP A 428 -4.90 -14.34 35.21
CA ASP A 428 -4.19 -13.26 34.53
C ASP A 428 -4.75 -13.02 33.11
N VAL A 429 -4.99 -14.08 32.33
CA VAL A 429 -5.55 -14.01 30.97
C VAL A 429 -6.93 -13.35 31.01
N LEU A 430 -7.77 -13.77 31.94
CA LEU A 430 -9.12 -13.22 32.10
C LEU A 430 -9.13 -11.75 32.52
N VAL A 431 -8.24 -11.36 33.44
CA VAL A 431 -8.13 -9.97 33.91
C VAL A 431 -7.60 -9.06 32.79
N ARG A 432 -6.61 -9.53 32.04
CA ARG A 432 -6.04 -8.79 30.90
C ARG A 432 -7.05 -8.61 29.77
N LEU A 433 -7.81 -9.66 29.46
CA LEU A 433 -8.91 -9.58 28.49
C LEU A 433 -9.99 -8.60 28.96
N ALA A 434 -10.39 -8.65 30.24
CA ALA A 434 -11.35 -7.71 30.81
C ALA A 434 -10.89 -6.25 30.67
N TRP A 435 -9.62 -6.01 30.97
CA TRP A 435 -8.99 -4.70 30.84
C TRP A 435 -8.96 -4.22 29.39
N ALA A 436 -8.56 -5.08 28.46
CA ALA A 436 -8.51 -4.73 27.04
C ALA A 436 -9.91 -4.41 26.49
N MET A 437 -10.91 -5.24 26.79
CA MET A 437 -12.29 -5.03 26.33
C MET A 437 -12.93 -3.79 26.96
N GLY A 438 -12.65 -3.53 28.24
CA GLY A 438 -13.11 -2.33 28.92
C GLY A 438 -12.45 -1.05 28.40
N GLN A 439 -11.14 -1.06 28.12
CA GLN A 439 -10.45 0.06 27.44
C GLN A 439 -10.97 0.24 26.00
N GLY A 440 -11.23 -0.87 25.31
CA GLY A 440 -11.78 -0.92 23.96
C GLY A 440 -13.21 -0.39 23.84
N GLY A 441 -13.92 -0.22 24.96
CA GLY A 441 -15.35 0.10 24.97
C GLY A 441 -16.20 -1.00 24.32
N ILE A 442 -15.76 -2.26 24.40
CA ILE A 442 -16.42 -3.42 23.79
C ILE A 442 -17.39 -4.03 24.79
N GLU A 443 -18.69 -3.91 24.51
CA GLU A 443 -19.73 -4.41 25.40
C GLU A 443 -20.21 -5.80 24.94
N SER A 444 -19.91 -6.83 25.74
CA SER A 444 -20.42 -8.19 25.53
C SER A 444 -20.84 -8.80 26.85
N GLY A 445 -22.15 -8.83 27.11
CA GLY A 445 -22.74 -9.41 28.32
C GLY A 445 -22.33 -10.87 28.55
N PRO A 446 -22.38 -11.76 27.53
CA PRO A 446 -21.90 -13.13 27.66
C PRO A 446 -20.42 -13.22 28.05
N LEU A 447 -19.55 -12.39 27.45
CA LEU A 447 -18.12 -12.40 27.75
C LEU A 447 -17.86 -11.91 29.18
N GLN A 448 -18.48 -10.79 29.57
CA GLN A 448 -18.37 -10.24 30.91
C GLN A 448 -18.74 -11.29 31.98
N MET A 449 -19.84 -12.02 31.76
CA MET A 449 -20.28 -13.07 32.67
C MET A 449 -19.28 -14.25 32.72
N LYS A 450 -18.75 -14.66 31.56
CA LYS A 450 -17.75 -15.74 31.46
C LYS A 450 -16.46 -15.38 32.20
N VAL A 451 -15.93 -14.19 31.93
CA VAL A 451 -14.73 -13.63 32.54
C VAL A 451 -14.90 -13.49 34.05
N ALA A 452 -16.00 -12.89 34.51
CA ALA A 452 -16.23 -12.70 35.93
C ALA A 452 -16.30 -14.02 36.70
N LYS A 453 -17.04 -15.01 36.17
CA LYS A 453 -17.11 -16.36 36.78
C LYS A 453 -15.73 -17.02 36.85
N GLY A 454 -14.91 -16.88 35.81
CA GLY A 454 -13.56 -17.43 35.79
C GLY A 454 -12.63 -16.78 36.82
N ILE A 455 -12.72 -15.46 36.98
CA ILE A 455 -11.93 -14.70 37.97
C ILE A 455 -12.35 -15.06 39.40
N ILE A 456 -13.66 -15.12 39.68
CA ILE A 456 -14.18 -15.47 41.02
C ILE A 456 -13.68 -16.86 41.46
N ARG A 457 -13.61 -17.82 40.53
CA ARG A 457 -13.13 -19.19 40.82
C ARG A 457 -11.65 -19.26 41.22
N GLN A 458 -10.86 -18.24 40.90
CA GLN A 458 -9.41 -18.21 41.09
C GLN A 458 -8.95 -16.90 41.74
N VAL A 459 -9.83 -16.29 42.55
CA VAL A 459 -9.60 -14.97 43.16
C VAL A 459 -8.41 -14.98 44.12
N ASP A 460 -8.11 -16.14 44.71
CA ASP A 460 -6.98 -16.41 45.58
C ASP A 460 -5.62 -16.37 44.84
N LYS A 461 -5.64 -16.48 43.50
CA LYS A 461 -4.45 -16.41 42.64
C LYS A 461 -4.17 -15.01 42.09
N LEU A 462 -5.02 -14.02 42.38
CA LEU A 462 -4.81 -12.66 41.89
C LEU A 462 -3.54 -12.06 42.47
N THR A 463 -2.74 -11.46 41.59
CA THR A 463 -1.54 -10.69 41.94
C THR A 463 -1.89 -9.19 42.10
N PRO A 464 -1.02 -8.38 42.73
CA PRO A 464 -1.25 -6.94 42.85
C PRO A 464 -1.50 -6.22 41.51
N PRO A 465 -0.77 -6.52 40.41
CA PRO A 465 -1.10 -5.97 39.09
C PRO A 465 -2.50 -6.34 38.59
N ASP A 466 -2.95 -7.57 38.81
CA ASP A 466 -4.28 -8.02 38.39
C ASP A 466 -5.39 -7.27 39.13
N ILE A 467 -5.18 -7.06 40.43
CA ILE A 467 -6.09 -6.28 41.28
C ILE A 467 -6.19 -4.84 40.75
N GLY A 468 -5.06 -4.20 40.43
CA GLY A 468 -5.05 -2.86 39.86
C GLY A 468 -5.85 -2.76 38.55
N ARG A 469 -5.64 -3.71 37.63
CA ARG A 469 -6.43 -3.78 36.38
C ARG A 469 -7.91 -3.97 36.65
N LEU A 470 -8.29 -4.85 37.59
CA LEU A 470 -9.68 -5.08 37.97
C LEU A 470 -10.35 -3.82 38.54
N PHE A 471 -9.64 -3.02 39.33
CA PHE A 471 -10.17 -1.74 39.81
C PHE A 471 -10.50 -0.80 38.65
N ILE A 472 -9.62 -0.68 37.66
CA ILE A 472 -9.85 0.13 36.46
C ILE A 472 -11.09 -0.39 35.71
N VAL A 473 -11.16 -1.70 35.47
CA VAL A 473 -12.28 -2.35 34.76
C VAL A 473 -13.63 -2.14 35.44
N ILE A 474 -13.66 -2.28 36.77
CA ILE A 474 -14.89 -2.19 37.56
C ILE A 474 -15.32 -0.74 37.75
N HIS A 475 -14.41 0.15 38.12
CA HIS A 475 -14.77 1.50 38.59
C HIS A 475 -14.64 2.58 37.52
N GLU A 476 -13.53 2.58 36.78
CA GLU A 476 -13.25 3.61 35.78
C GLU A 476 -14.02 3.32 34.49
N GLN A 477 -13.85 2.11 33.96
CA GLN A 477 -14.47 1.69 32.71
C GLN A 477 -15.92 1.23 32.86
N LYS A 478 -16.30 0.78 34.07
CA LYS A 478 -17.62 0.20 34.35
C LYS A 478 -18.00 -0.86 33.33
N TRP A 479 -17.04 -1.74 33.03
CA TRP A 479 -17.21 -2.73 31.97
C TRP A 479 -18.21 -3.81 32.40
N PHE A 480 -18.05 -4.38 33.59
CA PHE A 480 -19.07 -5.26 34.17
C PHE A 480 -20.34 -4.47 34.48
N LYS A 481 -21.49 -4.93 33.99
CA LYS A 481 -22.79 -4.23 34.15
C LYS A 481 -23.69 -4.82 35.24
N ASP A 482 -23.48 -6.08 35.62
CA ASP A 482 -24.32 -6.76 36.62
C ASP A 482 -23.86 -6.44 38.05
N ASP A 483 -24.71 -5.77 38.82
CA ASP A 483 -24.42 -5.34 40.19
C ASP A 483 -24.02 -6.49 41.12
N ASN A 484 -24.64 -7.66 40.96
CA ASN A 484 -24.30 -8.82 41.79
C ASN A 484 -22.89 -9.32 41.48
N THR A 485 -22.56 -9.42 40.19
CA THR A 485 -21.22 -9.77 39.70
C THR A 485 -20.16 -8.81 40.23
N ILE A 486 -20.43 -7.50 40.17
CA ILE A 486 -19.54 -6.47 40.71
C ILE A 486 -19.31 -6.67 42.21
N ARG A 487 -20.38 -6.87 43.00
CA ARG A 487 -20.27 -7.10 44.46
C ARG A 487 -19.43 -8.34 44.78
N TYR A 488 -19.64 -9.45 44.06
CA TYR A 488 -18.86 -10.68 44.27
C TYR A 488 -17.38 -10.49 43.92
N LEU A 489 -17.08 -9.85 42.78
CA LEU A 489 -15.71 -9.54 42.38
C LEU A 489 -15.02 -8.64 43.40
N LEU A 490 -15.66 -7.54 43.82
CA LEU A 490 -15.10 -6.63 44.82
C LEU A 490 -14.89 -7.32 46.17
N GLY A 491 -15.86 -8.12 46.64
CA GLY A 491 -15.72 -8.88 47.89
C GLY A 491 -14.54 -9.84 47.85
N GLY A 492 -14.37 -10.57 46.75
CA GLY A 492 -13.24 -11.46 46.53
C GLY A 492 -11.89 -10.74 46.47
N VAL A 493 -11.81 -9.66 45.68
CA VAL A 493 -10.60 -8.82 45.54
C VAL A 493 -10.20 -8.20 46.88
N MET A 494 -11.16 -7.67 47.66
CA MET A 494 -10.90 -7.10 48.99
C MET A 494 -10.36 -8.14 49.97
N ASN A 495 -10.89 -9.38 49.92
CA ASN A 495 -10.38 -10.46 50.76
C ASN A 495 -8.95 -10.84 50.35
N GLN A 496 -8.67 -10.94 49.05
CA GLN A 496 -7.31 -11.22 48.58
C GLN A 496 -6.33 -10.10 48.94
N ILE A 497 -6.72 -8.83 48.88
CA ILE A 497 -5.88 -7.72 49.36
C ILE A 497 -5.51 -7.91 50.84
N LYS A 498 -6.46 -8.34 51.68
CA LYS A 498 -6.17 -8.60 53.11
C LYS A 498 -5.15 -9.72 53.27
N VAL A 499 -5.30 -10.81 52.52
CA VAL A 499 -4.35 -11.94 52.52
C VAL A 499 -2.96 -11.50 52.07
N LEU A 500 -2.87 -10.77 50.95
CA LEU A 500 -1.59 -10.26 50.43
C LEU A 500 -0.93 -9.30 51.43
N LYS A 501 -1.69 -8.42 52.09
CA LYS A 501 -1.17 -7.52 53.15
C LYS A 501 -0.64 -8.28 54.36
N GLN A 502 -1.29 -9.37 54.77
CA GLN A 502 -0.84 -10.21 55.89
C GLN A 502 0.45 -10.96 55.55
N ASN A 503 0.62 -11.33 54.29
CA ASN A 503 1.78 -12.09 53.81
C ASN A 503 2.93 -11.20 53.30
N ASP A 504 2.78 -9.86 53.35
CA ASP A 504 3.82 -8.93 52.90
C ASP A 504 4.94 -8.84 53.95
N PRO A 505 6.18 -9.26 53.63
CA PRO A 505 7.27 -9.30 54.60
C PRO A 505 7.72 -7.90 55.04
N GLY A 506 7.55 -6.88 54.20
CA GLY A 506 7.89 -5.49 54.52
C GLY A 506 6.92 -4.88 55.51
N LEU A 507 5.61 -5.05 55.28
CA LEU A 507 4.56 -4.65 56.21
C LEU A 507 4.62 -5.43 57.52
N THR A 508 4.91 -6.73 57.46
CA THR A 508 5.09 -7.56 58.66
C THR A 508 6.26 -7.07 59.51
N LYS A 509 7.40 -6.70 58.87
CA LYS A 509 8.54 -6.10 59.56
C LYS A 509 8.22 -4.73 60.15
N ILE A 510 7.49 -3.89 59.43
CA ILE A 510 7.06 -2.57 59.92
C ILE A 510 6.15 -2.73 61.13
N LEU A 511 5.12 -3.59 61.05
CA LEU A 511 4.19 -3.85 62.15
C LEU A 511 4.87 -4.47 63.37
N ALA A 512 5.85 -5.37 63.16
CA ALA A 512 6.67 -5.90 64.25
C ALA A 512 7.56 -4.81 64.89
N SER A 513 8.05 -3.84 64.11
CA SER A 513 8.83 -2.71 64.62
C SER A 513 7.99 -1.61 65.30
N THR A 514 6.68 -1.54 65.04
CA THR A 514 5.77 -0.61 65.74
C THR A 514 5.19 -1.20 67.04
N GLN A 515 5.36 -2.51 67.28
CA GLN A 515 4.90 -3.21 68.49
C GLN A 515 6.03 -3.51 69.49
N ALA A 516 7.29 -3.30 69.10
CA ALA A 516 8.46 -3.29 69.98
C ALA A 516 8.75 -1.85 70.43
#